data_AF-A0AAE1YZL6-F1
#
_entry.id   AF-A0AAE1YZL6-F1
#
_cell.length_a   1.000
_cell.length_b   1.000
_cell.length_c   1.000
_cell.angle_alpha   90.00
_cell.angle_beta   90.00
_cell.angle_gamma   90.00
#
_symmetry.space_group_name_H-M   'P 1'
#
loop_
_entity.id
_entity.type
_entity.pdbx_description
1 polymer ?
#
loop_
_entity_poly.entity_id
_entity_poly.type
_entity_poly.pdbx_seq_one_letter_code
_entity_poly.pdbx_strand_id
1 'polypeptide(L)'
;MDDFDIELDEMELVAAAAGYHYYTTITRQPARSLSPKGSGFMTEVLDGHDDLCREMFRMDKHVFQKLSNTLRQRGMLRDTAGVMIEEQLAIFLNIVGHNERNRVIQERFQHSGETISRHFNNVLKAVKSLSREFLQMPPLTTPSEIVKNQNFPQVPEGKYYLVDLGYDNMNGFIAPYEGVRYHLHEYRGANLLPRNAKELFNHRHSSLTNVIRRSFNILKERFPILKLAPQYAFHTQRDIVIAACVIHNHIRREEKNDWLFNSIEGGMTEESCGLDEQPDLQSPFSIHEQMASSRRDSIAAAMWNDFMNKWDEW
;
A
#
# COMPACT_ATOMS: atom_id res chain seq x y z
N MET A 1 -48.52 -21.41 -49.57
CA MET A 1 -47.05 -21.41 -49.44
C MET A 1 -46.67 -20.03 -49.90
N ASP A 2 -46.38 -19.10 -48.98
CA ASP A 2 -45.79 -17.77 -49.27
C ASP A 2 -45.80 -16.79 -48.06
N ASP A 3 -46.26 -17.20 -46.86
CA ASP A 3 -46.22 -16.32 -45.66
C ASP A 3 -45.23 -16.79 -44.58
N PHE A 4 -44.92 -18.10 -44.53
CA PHE A 4 -44.01 -18.67 -43.53
C PHE A 4 -42.52 -18.49 -43.87
N ASP A 5 -42.18 -18.37 -45.15
CA ASP A 5 -40.78 -18.24 -45.59
C ASP A 5 -40.24 -16.81 -45.40
N ILE A 6 -41.12 -15.80 -45.42
CA ILE A 6 -40.76 -14.38 -45.20
C ILE A 6 -40.47 -14.12 -43.70
N GLU A 7 -41.25 -14.72 -42.79
CA GLU A 7 -40.99 -14.64 -41.35
C GLU A 7 -39.70 -15.36 -40.95
N LEU A 8 -39.35 -16.45 -41.65
CA LEU A 8 -38.11 -17.19 -41.39
C LEU A 8 -36.87 -16.36 -41.75
N ASP A 9 -36.90 -15.67 -42.90
CA ASP A 9 -35.81 -14.82 -43.38
C ASP A 9 -35.59 -13.58 -42.49
N GLU A 10 -36.65 -12.94 -42.00
CA GLU A 10 -36.52 -11.81 -41.07
C GLU A 10 -35.94 -12.27 -39.72
N MET A 11 -36.38 -13.44 -39.21
CA MET A 11 -35.88 -13.98 -37.96
C MET A 11 -34.41 -14.42 -38.07
N GLU A 12 -34.00 -14.95 -39.22
CA GLU A 12 -32.60 -15.30 -39.50
C GLU A 12 -31.72 -14.04 -39.63
N LEU A 13 -32.23 -12.97 -40.26
CA LEU A 13 -31.54 -11.69 -40.35
C LEU A 13 -31.36 -11.03 -38.97
N VAL A 14 -32.39 -11.08 -38.13
CA VAL A 14 -32.33 -10.56 -36.75
C VAL A 14 -31.37 -11.41 -35.90
N ALA A 15 -31.38 -12.74 -36.05
CA ALA A 15 -30.44 -13.62 -35.37
C ALA A 15 -28.99 -13.37 -35.83
N ALA A 16 -28.76 -13.13 -37.12
CA ALA A 16 -27.46 -12.77 -37.67
C ALA A 16 -26.98 -11.39 -37.19
N ALA A 17 -27.87 -10.40 -37.13
CA ALA A 17 -27.55 -9.06 -36.63
C ALA A 17 -27.30 -9.07 -35.11
N ALA A 18 -28.10 -9.81 -34.33
CA ALA A 18 -27.88 -10.02 -32.90
C ALA A 18 -26.61 -10.82 -32.65
N GLY A 19 -26.33 -11.84 -33.47
CA GLY A 19 -25.09 -12.62 -33.45
C GLY A 19 -23.87 -11.77 -33.80
N TYR A 20 -23.96 -10.90 -34.79
CA TYR A 20 -22.91 -9.95 -35.15
C TYR A 20 -22.70 -8.92 -34.04
N HIS A 21 -23.77 -8.34 -33.49
CA HIS A 21 -23.67 -7.38 -32.39
C HIS A 21 -23.13 -8.03 -31.11
N TYR A 22 -23.58 -9.25 -30.78
CA TYR A 22 -23.05 -10.05 -29.67
C TYR A 22 -21.58 -10.39 -29.92
N TYR A 23 -21.23 -10.81 -31.14
CA TYR A 23 -19.85 -11.07 -31.55
C TYR A 23 -18.98 -9.80 -31.47
N THR A 24 -19.41 -8.63 -31.94
CA THR A 24 -18.64 -7.38 -31.84
C THR A 24 -18.57 -6.81 -30.43
N THR A 25 -19.53 -7.15 -29.56
CA THR A 25 -19.53 -6.73 -28.14
C THR A 25 -18.70 -7.69 -27.28
N ILE A 26 -18.58 -8.97 -27.65
CA ILE A 26 -17.84 -10.01 -26.91
C ILE A 26 -16.48 -10.34 -27.50
N THR A 27 -16.27 -10.10 -28.79
CA THR A 27 -14.93 -9.82 -29.31
C THR A 27 -14.52 -8.47 -28.74
N ARG A 28 -14.10 -8.52 -27.47
CA ARG A 28 -13.07 -7.62 -26.97
C ARG A 28 -12.08 -7.46 -28.10
N GLN A 29 -11.88 -6.21 -28.52
CA GLN A 29 -10.81 -5.87 -29.45
C GLN A 29 -9.59 -6.71 -29.08
N PRO A 30 -8.91 -7.37 -30.03
CA PRO A 30 -7.75 -8.14 -29.69
C PRO A 30 -6.76 -7.19 -29.01
N ALA A 31 -6.59 -7.33 -27.68
CA ALA A 31 -5.60 -6.61 -26.88
C ALA A 31 -4.19 -7.15 -27.16
N ARG A 32 -3.91 -7.42 -28.44
CA ARG A 32 -2.68 -7.96 -29.01
C ARG A 32 -2.49 -7.47 -30.44
N SER A 33 -2.69 -6.17 -30.69
CA SER A 33 -1.67 -5.49 -31.50
C SER A 33 -0.36 -5.59 -30.72
N LEU A 34 0.76 -5.93 -31.36
CA LEU A 34 2.08 -6.01 -30.72
C LEU A 34 2.24 -4.86 -29.71
N SER A 35 2.27 -5.19 -28.40
CA SER A 35 2.42 -4.17 -27.36
C SER A 35 3.64 -3.33 -27.73
N PRO A 36 3.46 -2.02 -27.97
CA PRO A 36 4.53 -1.19 -28.46
C PRO A 36 5.67 -1.21 -27.44
N LYS A 37 6.90 -1.21 -27.95
CA LYS A 37 8.12 -1.33 -27.15
C LYS A 37 8.96 -0.07 -27.32
N GLY A 38 9.86 0.16 -26.37
CA GLY A 38 10.74 1.33 -26.38
C GLY A 38 9.94 2.63 -26.33
N SER A 39 10.27 3.58 -27.20
CA SER A 39 9.57 4.87 -27.26
C SER A 39 8.07 4.73 -27.54
N GLY A 40 7.66 3.73 -28.35
CA GLY A 40 6.25 3.50 -28.64
C GLY A 40 5.42 3.12 -27.42
N PHE A 41 6.03 2.45 -26.43
CA PHE A 41 5.38 2.15 -25.15
C PHE A 41 5.03 3.44 -24.41
N MET A 42 5.96 4.38 -24.33
CA MET A 42 5.74 5.65 -23.65
C MET A 42 4.63 6.46 -24.33
N THR A 43 4.63 6.51 -25.66
CA THR A 43 3.57 7.18 -26.43
C THR A 43 2.21 6.53 -26.18
N GLU A 44 2.12 5.19 -26.19
CA GLU A 44 0.86 4.48 -25.91
C GLU A 44 0.32 4.80 -24.51
N VAL A 45 1.17 4.74 -23.48
CA VAL A 45 0.74 4.99 -22.09
C VAL A 45 0.39 6.46 -21.88
N LEU A 46 1.17 7.39 -22.45
CA LEU A 46 0.98 8.82 -22.23
C LEU A 46 -0.08 9.42 -23.16
N ASP A 47 -0.38 8.87 -24.32
CA ASP A 47 -1.42 9.39 -25.23
C ASP A 47 -2.71 8.56 -25.17
N GLY A 48 -2.67 7.38 -24.55
CA GLY A 48 -3.81 6.50 -24.33
C GLY A 48 -4.75 6.97 -23.21
N HIS A 49 -5.66 6.06 -22.81
CA HIS A 49 -6.64 6.30 -21.76
C HIS A 49 -5.98 6.44 -20.39
N ASP A 50 -6.54 7.26 -19.50
CA ASP A 50 -5.97 7.56 -18.18
C ASP A 50 -5.75 6.31 -17.31
N ASP A 51 -6.55 5.25 -17.52
CA ASP A 51 -6.43 3.98 -16.82
C ASP A 51 -5.13 3.23 -17.15
N LEU A 52 -4.61 3.38 -18.38
CA LEU A 52 -3.36 2.73 -18.77
C LEU A 52 -2.18 3.28 -17.96
N CYS A 53 -2.21 4.57 -17.62
CA CYS A 53 -1.24 5.16 -16.72
C CYS A 53 -1.35 4.60 -15.30
N ARG A 54 -2.57 4.38 -14.78
CA ARG A 54 -2.79 3.74 -13.47
C ARG A 54 -2.28 2.32 -13.45
N GLU A 55 -2.56 1.55 -14.49
CA GLU A 55 -2.11 0.18 -14.63
C GLU A 55 -0.59 0.13 -14.72
N MET A 56 0.03 0.89 -15.62
CA MET A 56 1.46 0.79 -15.89
C MET A 56 2.33 1.52 -14.86
N PHE A 57 1.91 2.69 -14.38
CA PHE A 57 2.72 3.59 -13.52
C PHE A 57 2.20 3.71 -12.10
N ARG A 58 1.09 3.05 -11.75
CA ARG A 58 0.49 3.03 -10.40
C ARG A 58 0.03 4.40 -9.90
N MET A 59 -0.23 5.34 -10.82
CA MET A 59 -0.77 6.68 -10.55
C MET A 59 -1.48 7.23 -11.78
N ASP A 60 -2.34 8.23 -11.60
CA ASP A 60 -2.99 8.89 -12.72
C ASP A 60 -2.00 9.69 -13.59
N LYS A 61 -2.33 9.81 -14.89
CA LYS A 61 -1.49 10.47 -15.89
C LYS A 61 -1.08 11.89 -15.50
N HIS A 62 -2.04 12.69 -14.98
CA HIS A 62 -1.76 14.05 -14.55
C HIS A 62 -0.80 14.11 -13.34
N VAL A 63 -0.91 13.15 -12.40
CA VAL A 63 0.00 13.03 -11.24
C VAL A 63 1.40 12.65 -11.71
N PHE A 64 1.50 11.71 -12.65
CA PHE A 64 2.78 11.32 -13.25
C PHE A 64 3.48 12.51 -13.92
N GLN A 65 2.75 13.29 -14.71
CA GLN A 65 3.29 14.50 -15.36
C GLN A 65 3.72 15.55 -14.33
N LYS A 66 2.99 15.70 -13.22
CA LYS A 66 3.37 16.64 -12.15
C LYS A 66 4.66 16.20 -11.45
N LEU A 67 4.82 14.90 -11.20
CA LEU A 67 6.05 14.35 -10.64
C LEU A 67 7.24 14.53 -11.59
N SER A 68 7.09 14.20 -12.88
CA SER A 68 8.16 14.38 -13.87
C SER A 68 8.58 15.85 -13.98
N ASN A 69 7.60 16.77 -14.04
CA ASN A 69 7.84 18.21 -14.05
C ASN A 69 8.54 18.70 -12.78
N THR A 70 8.16 18.20 -11.60
CA THR A 70 8.81 18.56 -10.33
C THR A 70 10.29 18.14 -10.33
N LEU A 71 10.58 16.92 -10.78
CA LEU A 71 11.96 16.41 -10.86
C LEU A 71 12.79 17.16 -11.92
N ARG A 72 12.17 17.56 -13.03
CA ARG A 72 12.77 18.37 -14.11
C ARG A 72 13.09 19.79 -13.64
N GLN A 73 12.11 20.50 -13.09
CA GLN A 73 12.25 21.90 -12.65
C GLN A 73 13.26 22.06 -11.51
N ARG A 74 13.35 21.07 -10.62
CA ARG A 74 14.35 21.06 -9.54
C ARG A 74 15.73 20.58 -9.98
N GLY A 75 15.90 20.25 -11.27
CA GLY A 75 17.17 19.77 -11.84
C GLY A 75 17.64 18.43 -11.27
N MET A 76 16.73 17.65 -10.67
CA MET A 76 17.04 16.37 -10.03
C MET A 76 17.19 15.24 -11.04
N LEU A 77 16.46 15.35 -12.17
CA LEU A 77 16.63 14.51 -13.36
C LEU A 77 16.79 15.40 -14.58
N ARG A 78 17.44 14.86 -15.61
CA ARG A 78 17.65 15.51 -16.90
C ARG A 78 17.43 14.49 -18.00
N ASP A 79 16.96 14.95 -19.15
CA ASP A 79 16.94 14.12 -20.33
C ASP A 79 18.37 13.70 -20.69
N THR A 80 18.54 12.44 -21.05
CA THR A 80 19.79 11.91 -21.60
C THR A 80 19.62 11.68 -23.10
N ALA A 81 20.73 11.49 -23.83
CA ALA A 81 20.66 11.15 -25.24
C ALA A 81 19.83 9.86 -25.42
N GLY A 82 18.61 10.00 -25.93
CA GLY A 82 17.69 8.90 -26.21
C GLY A 82 16.75 8.46 -25.07
N VAL A 83 16.77 9.08 -23.88
CA VAL A 83 15.84 8.74 -22.77
C VAL A 83 15.38 9.99 -22.04
N MET A 84 14.09 10.30 -22.15
CA MET A 84 13.46 11.45 -21.48
C MET A 84 13.23 11.16 -19.99
N ILE A 85 13.11 12.20 -19.16
CA ILE A 85 12.81 12.05 -17.71
C ILE A 85 11.57 11.18 -17.47
N GLU A 86 10.54 11.33 -18.30
CA GLU A 86 9.30 10.55 -18.26
C GLU A 86 9.59 9.06 -18.43
N GLU A 87 10.43 8.69 -19.40
CA GLU A 87 10.83 7.29 -19.62
C GLU A 87 11.69 6.76 -18.47
N GLN A 88 12.62 7.56 -17.94
CA GLN A 88 13.41 7.17 -16.76
C GLN A 88 12.50 6.87 -15.55
N LEU A 89 11.52 7.74 -15.31
CA LEU A 89 10.55 7.58 -14.24
C LEU A 89 9.64 6.37 -14.49
N ALA A 90 9.21 6.15 -15.73
CA ALA A 90 8.42 4.98 -16.13
C ALA A 90 9.17 3.65 -15.92
N ILE A 91 10.47 3.59 -16.26
CA ILE A 91 11.34 2.45 -15.98
C ILE A 91 11.34 2.16 -14.47
N PHE A 92 11.58 3.18 -13.65
CA PHE A 92 11.60 3.04 -12.20
C PHE A 92 10.25 2.55 -11.66
N LEU A 93 9.15 3.17 -12.08
CA LEU A 93 7.79 2.82 -11.64
C LEU A 93 7.37 1.43 -12.07
N ASN A 94 7.79 0.95 -13.25
CA ASN A 94 7.52 -0.44 -13.66
C ASN A 94 8.27 -1.43 -12.77
N ILE A 95 9.52 -1.13 -12.38
CA ILE A 95 10.29 -1.99 -11.47
C ILE A 95 9.64 -2.04 -10.09
N VAL A 96 9.36 -0.88 -9.48
CA VAL A 96 8.85 -0.85 -8.08
C VAL A 96 7.35 -1.15 -7.98
N GLY A 97 6.57 -0.75 -8.99
CA GLY A 97 5.12 -0.84 -9.06
C GLY A 97 4.59 -2.19 -9.54
N HIS A 98 5.42 -2.99 -10.20
CA HIS A 98 5.06 -4.34 -10.65
C HIS A 98 6.03 -5.42 -10.17
N ASN A 99 7.09 -5.05 -9.44
CA ASN A 99 8.16 -5.96 -9.02
C ASN A 99 8.81 -6.69 -10.21
N GLU A 100 8.99 -5.97 -11.31
CA GLU A 100 9.47 -6.54 -12.58
C GLU A 100 10.99 -6.73 -12.58
N ARG A 101 11.42 -7.85 -13.19
CA ARG A 101 12.85 -8.16 -13.30
C ARG A 101 13.50 -7.30 -14.38
N ASN A 102 14.78 -6.98 -14.19
CA ASN A 102 15.55 -6.16 -15.13
C ASN A 102 15.43 -6.66 -16.58
N ARG A 103 15.44 -7.98 -16.82
CA ARG A 103 15.26 -8.56 -18.16
C ARG A 103 13.94 -8.19 -18.83
N VAL A 104 12.83 -8.19 -18.10
CA VAL A 104 11.50 -7.83 -18.63
C VAL A 104 11.47 -6.35 -18.99
N ILE A 105 12.08 -5.51 -18.17
CA ILE A 105 12.18 -4.07 -18.40
C ILE A 105 13.06 -3.75 -19.60
N GLN A 106 14.18 -4.47 -19.79
CA GLN A 106 15.01 -4.36 -21.01
C GLN A 106 14.18 -4.64 -22.26
N GLU A 107 13.36 -5.70 -22.24
CA GLU A 107 12.51 -6.04 -23.38
C GLU A 107 11.37 -5.05 -23.61
N ARG A 108 10.81 -4.45 -22.55
CA ARG A 108 9.74 -3.45 -22.65
C ARG A 108 10.25 -2.12 -23.18
N PHE A 109 11.32 -1.58 -22.60
CA PHE A 109 11.86 -0.26 -22.94
C PHE A 109 12.99 -0.30 -23.99
N GLN A 110 13.41 -1.49 -24.45
CA GLN A 110 14.43 -1.66 -25.49
C GLN A 110 15.80 -1.03 -25.17
N HIS A 111 16.15 -1.00 -23.87
CA HIS A 111 17.45 -0.53 -23.39
C HIS A 111 18.27 -1.66 -22.81
N SER A 112 19.59 -1.49 -22.76
CA SER A 112 20.49 -2.44 -22.11
C SER A 112 20.23 -2.52 -20.59
N GLY A 113 20.54 -3.66 -19.98
CA GLY A 113 20.41 -3.82 -18.52
C GLY A 113 21.21 -2.81 -17.70
N GLU A 114 22.34 -2.34 -18.22
CA GLU A 114 23.13 -1.24 -17.63
C GLU A 114 22.35 0.08 -17.64
N THR A 115 21.72 0.43 -18.77
CA THR A 115 20.91 1.64 -18.91
C THR A 115 19.72 1.62 -17.97
N ILE A 116 19.00 0.50 -17.90
CA ILE A 116 17.90 0.30 -16.94
C ILE A 116 18.39 0.48 -15.51
N SER A 117 19.52 -0.14 -15.14
CA SER A 117 20.07 -0.04 -13.78
C SER A 117 20.51 1.40 -13.44
N ARG A 118 21.08 2.12 -14.40
CA ARG A 118 21.50 3.51 -14.25
C ARG A 118 20.29 4.42 -13.98
N HIS A 119 19.24 4.31 -14.80
CA HIS A 119 18.04 5.12 -14.61
C HIS A 119 17.29 4.76 -13.33
N PHE A 120 17.21 3.47 -12.97
CA PHE A 120 16.65 3.05 -11.68
C PHE A 120 17.35 3.78 -10.51
N ASN A 121 18.69 3.76 -10.46
CA ASN A 121 19.45 4.37 -9.37
C ASN A 121 19.35 5.91 -9.38
N ASN A 122 19.36 6.54 -10.56
CA ASN A 122 19.22 7.99 -10.68
C ASN A 122 17.85 8.47 -10.19
N VAL A 123 16.77 7.79 -10.62
CA VAL A 123 15.41 8.11 -10.19
C VAL A 123 15.24 7.82 -8.70
N LEU A 124 15.76 6.69 -8.20
CA LEU A 124 15.72 6.36 -6.77
C LEU A 124 16.35 7.47 -5.93
N LYS A 125 17.54 7.94 -6.32
CA LYS A 125 18.24 9.03 -5.66
C LYS A 125 17.46 10.34 -5.72
N ALA A 126 16.90 10.68 -6.88
CA ALA A 126 16.11 11.89 -7.09
C ALA A 126 14.85 11.89 -6.22
N VAL A 127 14.04 10.83 -6.29
CA VAL A 127 12.80 10.69 -5.49
C VAL A 127 13.11 10.68 -4.00
N LYS A 128 14.11 9.93 -3.56
CA LYS A 128 14.54 9.92 -2.15
C LYS A 128 14.91 11.32 -1.64
N SER A 129 15.49 12.18 -2.47
CA SER A 129 15.84 13.55 -2.06
C SER A 129 14.62 14.42 -1.74
N LEU A 130 13.43 14.05 -2.22
CA LEU A 130 12.15 14.68 -1.87
C LEU A 130 11.59 14.22 -0.51
N SER A 131 12.22 13.24 0.15
CA SER A 131 11.73 12.66 1.42
C SER A 131 11.37 13.69 2.48
N ARG A 132 12.16 14.75 2.65
CA ARG A 132 11.90 15.79 3.66
C ARG A 132 10.61 16.58 3.42
N GLU A 133 10.14 16.65 2.18
CA GLU A 133 8.94 17.38 1.82
C GLU A 133 7.68 16.51 1.93
N PHE A 134 7.80 15.23 1.60
CA PHE A 134 6.65 14.31 1.52
C PHE A 134 6.50 13.41 2.74
N LEU A 135 7.56 13.19 3.51
CA LEU A 135 7.50 12.49 4.79
C LEU A 135 7.49 13.55 5.89
N GLN A 136 6.38 13.63 6.63
CA GLN A 136 6.30 14.52 7.77
C GLN A 136 7.40 14.15 8.76
N MET A 137 8.18 15.16 9.14
CA MET A 137 9.08 15.04 10.28
C MET A 137 8.23 14.85 11.54
N PRO A 138 8.67 14.03 12.51
CA PRO A 138 7.96 13.92 13.77
C PRO A 138 7.71 15.32 14.36
N PRO A 139 6.50 15.62 14.86
CA PRO A 139 6.17 16.96 15.39
C PRO A 139 7.13 17.39 16.50
N LEU A 140 7.18 18.69 16.84
CA LEU A 140 8.04 19.21 17.92
C LEU A 140 7.74 18.59 19.30
N THR A 141 6.60 17.92 19.45
CA THR A 141 6.21 17.12 20.63
C THR A 141 6.84 15.72 20.64
N THR A 142 7.54 15.33 19.58
CA THR A 142 8.30 14.10 19.50
C THR A 142 9.53 14.21 20.40
N PRO A 143 9.67 13.33 21.40
CA PRO A 143 10.78 13.38 22.35
C PRO A 143 12.15 13.32 21.65
N SER A 144 13.12 14.04 22.21
CA SER A 144 14.43 14.26 21.57
C SER A 144 15.22 12.96 21.36
N GLU A 145 14.91 11.94 22.15
CA GLU A 145 15.44 10.57 22.11
C GLU A 145 15.04 9.86 20.81
N ILE A 146 13.85 10.17 20.26
CA ILE A 146 13.34 9.66 18.98
C ILE A 146 13.99 10.39 17.81
N VAL A 147 14.21 11.71 17.93
CA VAL A 147 14.76 12.54 16.86
C VAL A 147 16.26 12.31 16.65
N LYS A 148 17.01 12.01 17.73
CA LYS A 148 18.47 11.90 17.70
C LYS A 148 19.00 10.50 17.37
N ASN A 149 18.19 9.45 17.49
CA ASN A 149 18.64 8.07 17.30
C ASN A 149 18.15 7.50 15.96
N GLN A 150 19.08 7.07 15.11
CA GLN A 150 18.75 6.38 13.84
C GLN A 150 18.40 4.90 14.04
N ASN A 151 18.68 4.34 15.24
CA ASN A 151 18.22 3.03 15.67
C ASN A 151 16.88 3.16 16.39
N PHE A 152 16.14 2.04 16.52
CA PHE A 152 14.82 2.02 17.16
C PHE A 152 14.88 2.78 18.50
N PRO A 153 14.16 3.90 18.64
CA PRO A 153 14.45 4.84 19.71
C PRO A 153 13.96 4.32 21.05
N GLN A 154 14.77 4.51 22.09
CA GLN A 154 14.37 4.15 23.45
C GLN A 154 13.08 4.86 23.82
N VAL A 155 12.22 4.14 24.54
CA VAL A 155 10.91 4.64 24.97
C VAL A 155 11.13 5.86 25.86
N PRO A 156 10.63 7.05 25.48
CA PRO A 156 10.76 8.25 26.31
C PRO A 156 10.10 8.07 27.66
N GLU A 157 10.62 8.73 28.70
CA GLU A 157 10.10 8.59 30.05
C GLU A 157 8.60 8.92 30.12
N GLY A 158 7.83 8.04 30.76
CA GLY A 158 6.37 8.15 30.85
C GLY A 158 5.59 7.67 29.62
N LYS A 159 6.24 7.41 28.48
CA LYS A 159 5.59 6.91 27.25
C LYS A 159 5.73 5.39 27.09
N TYR A 160 5.08 4.84 26.07
CA TYR A 160 5.15 3.43 25.68
C TYR A 160 4.87 3.29 24.19
N TYR A 161 5.40 2.25 23.56
CA TYR A 161 5.00 1.82 22.23
C TYR A 161 3.85 0.82 22.32
N LEU A 162 2.92 0.93 21.37
CA LEU A 162 1.89 -0.08 21.14
C LEU A 162 2.45 -1.14 20.19
N VAL A 163 2.34 -2.42 20.53
CA VAL A 163 2.91 -3.52 19.72
C VAL A 163 1.82 -4.49 19.27
N ASP A 164 2.06 -5.19 18.16
CA ASP A 164 1.13 -6.21 17.65
C ASP A 164 0.99 -7.41 18.61
N LEU A 165 -0.09 -8.19 18.45
CA LEU A 165 -0.42 -9.36 19.30
C LEU A 165 0.70 -10.41 19.40
N GLY A 166 1.59 -10.51 18.40
CA GLY A 166 2.70 -11.46 18.41
C GLY A 166 3.95 -10.99 19.16
N TYR A 167 3.89 -9.87 19.88
CA TYR A 167 5.00 -9.35 20.68
C TYR A 167 4.71 -9.42 22.17
N ASP A 168 5.76 -9.59 22.96
CA ASP A 168 5.67 -9.65 24.41
C ASP A 168 5.23 -8.32 25.03
N ASN A 169 4.40 -8.42 26.07
CA ASN A 169 4.01 -7.27 26.88
C ASN A 169 5.11 -6.96 27.91
N MET A 170 6.03 -6.06 27.58
CA MET A 170 7.19 -5.76 28.42
C MET A 170 7.36 -4.26 28.68
N ASN A 171 8.19 -3.89 29.65
CA ASN A 171 8.32 -2.47 30.03
C ASN A 171 8.64 -1.58 28.81
N GLY A 172 7.81 -0.55 28.59
CA GLY A 172 7.91 0.35 27.45
C GLY A 172 7.18 -0.12 26.18
N PHE A 173 6.68 -1.35 26.13
CA PHE A 173 5.94 -1.94 25.01
C PHE A 173 4.65 -2.60 25.51
N ILE A 174 3.50 -2.07 25.12
CA ILE A 174 2.20 -2.58 25.56
C ILE A 174 1.59 -3.41 24.45
N ALA A 175 1.43 -4.70 24.71
CA ALA A 175 0.76 -5.66 23.82
C ALA A 175 -0.72 -5.82 24.21
N PRO A 176 -1.60 -6.29 23.32
CA PRO A 176 -2.98 -6.61 23.67
C PRO A 176 -3.08 -7.76 24.66
N TYR A 177 -4.24 -7.92 25.30
CA TYR A 177 -4.50 -9.08 26.16
C TYR A 177 -4.64 -10.35 25.33
N GLU A 178 -3.84 -11.36 25.64
CA GLU A 178 -3.96 -12.69 25.05
C GLU A 178 -5.24 -13.40 25.50
N GLY A 179 -5.80 -14.23 24.62
CA GLY A 179 -7.04 -14.96 24.87
C GLY A 179 -8.30 -14.07 24.99
N VAL A 180 -8.18 -12.78 24.70
CA VAL A 180 -9.28 -11.81 24.71
C VAL A 180 -9.56 -11.34 23.29
N ARG A 181 -10.84 -11.23 22.96
CA ARG A 181 -11.34 -10.79 21.66
C ARG A 181 -10.63 -9.53 21.13
N TYR A 182 -10.10 -9.60 19.91
CA TYR A 182 -9.16 -8.59 19.39
C TYR A 182 -9.52 -8.07 18.01
N HIS A 183 -10.03 -8.92 17.12
CA HIS A 183 -10.21 -8.55 15.73
C HIS A 183 -11.48 -7.70 15.54
N LEU A 184 -11.38 -6.65 14.72
CA LEU A 184 -12.49 -5.72 14.48
C LEU A 184 -13.75 -6.40 13.92
N HIS A 185 -13.60 -7.48 13.15
CA HIS A 185 -14.74 -8.20 12.58
C HIS A 185 -15.59 -8.90 13.65
N GLU A 186 -15.00 -9.21 14.81
CA GLU A 186 -15.73 -9.79 15.93
C GLU A 186 -16.73 -8.76 16.50
N TYR A 187 -16.45 -7.44 16.38
CA TYR A 187 -17.26 -6.29 16.82
C TYR A 187 -18.31 -5.84 15.80
N ARG A 188 -19.11 -6.79 15.31
CA ARG A 188 -20.20 -6.55 14.36
C ARG A 188 -21.54 -7.11 14.84
N GLY A 189 -22.63 -6.49 14.38
CA GLY A 189 -24.00 -6.90 14.69
C GLY A 189 -24.30 -6.86 16.18
N ALA A 190 -24.91 -7.92 16.72
CA ALA A 190 -25.26 -8.03 18.15
C ALA A 190 -24.05 -8.02 19.11
N ASN A 191 -22.82 -8.12 18.60
CA ASN A 191 -21.59 -8.14 19.38
C ASN A 191 -20.82 -6.80 19.32
N LEU A 192 -21.45 -5.70 18.94
CA LEU A 192 -20.78 -4.40 18.74
C LEU A 192 -20.04 -3.90 20.00
N LEU A 193 -20.62 -4.11 21.18
CA LEU A 193 -20.13 -3.53 22.42
C LEU A 193 -19.14 -4.47 23.13
N PRO A 194 -18.00 -3.95 23.64
CA PRO A 194 -17.07 -4.74 24.44
C PRO A 194 -17.70 -5.12 25.78
N ARG A 195 -17.43 -6.34 26.24
CA ARG A 195 -18.06 -6.92 27.44
C ARG A 195 -17.35 -6.59 28.74
N ASN A 196 -16.08 -6.19 28.65
CA ASN A 196 -15.23 -5.88 29.80
C ASN A 196 -14.09 -4.94 29.40
N ALA A 197 -13.36 -4.45 30.40
CA ALA A 197 -12.24 -3.54 30.22
C ALA A 197 -11.15 -4.06 29.26
N LYS A 198 -10.88 -5.37 29.29
CA LYS A 198 -9.87 -6.00 28.43
C LYS A 198 -10.30 -6.05 26.96
N GLU A 199 -11.56 -6.39 26.70
CA GLU A 199 -12.14 -6.34 25.35
C GLU A 199 -12.16 -4.90 24.80
N LEU A 200 -12.54 -3.92 25.62
CA LEU A 200 -12.51 -2.51 25.20
C LEU A 200 -11.08 -2.07 24.86
N PHE A 201 -10.11 -2.44 25.69
CA PHE A 201 -8.70 -2.17 25.41
C PHE A 201 -8.26 -2.79 24.08
N ASN A 202 -8.49 -4.10 23.90
CA ASN A 202 -8.13 -4.82 22.67
C ASN A 202 -8.83 -4.26 21.43
N HIS A 203 -10.11 -3.88 21.53
CA HIS A 203 -10.85 -3.25 20.44
C HIS A 203 -10.21 -1.92 20.01
N ARG A 204 -9.89 -1.05 20.97
CA ARG A 204 -9.25 0.25 20.69
C ARG A 204 -7.81 0.07 20.20
N HIS A 205 -7.08 -0.87 20.77
CA HIS A 205 -5.75 -1.28 20.30
C HIS A 205 -5.79 -1.71 18.83
N SER A 206 -6.65 -2.67 18.50
CA SER A 206 -6.87 -3.17 17.15
C SER A 206 -7.31 -2.08 16.19
N SER A 207 -8.19 -1.16 16.62
CA SER A 207 -8.61 0.01 15.85
C SER A 207 -7.43 0.91 15.46
N LEU A 208 -6.53 1.21 16.41
CA LEU A 208 -5.33 2.03 16.16
C LEU A 208 -4.35 1.34 15.22
N THR A 209 -4.02 0.08 15.50
CA THR A 209 -3.12 -0.74 14.69
C THR A 209 -3.63 -0.92 13.27
N ASN A 210 -4.94 -1.11 13.11
CA ASN A 210 -5.58 -1.30 11.80
C ASN A 210 -5.37 -0.10 10.87
N VAL A 211 -5.35 1.15 11.36
CA VAL A 211 -5.04 2.33 10.52
C VAL A 211 -3.63 2.26 9.95
N ILE A 212 -2.65 1.92 10.79
CA ILE A 212 -1.25 1.78 10.40
C ILE A 212 -1.09 0.60 9.42
N ARG A 213 -1.67 -0.55 9.76
CA ARG A 213 -1.63 -1.77 8.94
C ARG A 213 -2.25 -1.55 7.56
N ARG A 214 -3.43 -0.93 7.49
CA ARG A 214 -4.08 -0.56 6.22
C ARG A 214 -3.20 0.36 5.38
N SER A 215 -2.57 1.36 6.01
CA SER A 215 -1.67 2.28 5.30
C SER A 215 -0.50 1.55 4.64
N PHE A 216 0.15 0.62 5.37
CA PHE A 216 1.22 -0.21 4.81
C PHE A 216 0.72 -1.21 3.76
N ASN A 217 -0.46 -1.79 3.96
CA ASN A 217 -1.04 -2.71 2.98
C ASN A 217 -1.32 -1.99 1.66
N ILE A 218 -1.92 -0.80 1.69
CA ILE A 218 -2.15 0.02 0.49
C ILE A 218 -0.81 0.35 -0.19
N LEU A 219 0.22 0.71 0.59
CA LEU A 219 1.55 0.96 0.05
C LEU A 219 2.14 -0.27 -0.66
N LYS A 220 2.02 -1.46 -0.06
CA LYS A 220 2.48 -2.74 -0.63
C LYS A 220 1.65 -3.19 -1.84
N GLU A 221 0.35 -2.92 -1.86
CA GLU A 221 -0.49 -3.16 -3.03
C GLU A 221 -0.11 -2.21 -4.17
N ARG A 222 0.17 -0.93 -3.88
CA ARG A 222 0.65 0.01 -4.90
C ARG A 222 2.01 -0.39 -5.44
N PHE A 223 2.93 -0.80 -4.56
CA PHE A 223 4.32 -1.14 -4.88
C PHE A 223 4.67 -2.57 -4.41
N PRO A 224 4.36 -3.59 -5.23
CA PRO A 224 4.60 -5.00 -4.91
C PRO A 224 6.06 -5.36 -4.63
N ILE A 225 7.03 -4.53 -5.03
CA ILE A 225 8.45 -4.71 -4.66
C ILE A 225 8.66 -4.73 -3.13
N LEU A 226 7.69 -4.20 -2.36
CA LEU A 226 7.71 -4.18 -0.90
C LEU A 226 7.07 -5.42 -0.27
N LYS A 227 6.45 -6.32 -1.05
CA LYS A 227 5.82 -7.55 -0.55
C LYS A 227 6.84 -8.61 -0.17
N LEU A 228 7.94 -8.69 -0.91
CA LEU A 228 9.04 -9.62 -0.67
C LEU A 228 10.35 -8.85 -0.60
N ALA A 229 11.30 -9.31 0.22
CA ALA A 229 12.62 -8.69 0.29
C ALA A 229 13.30 -8.77 -1.09
N PRO A 230 13.57 -7.64 -1.76
CA PRO A 230 14.16 -7.67 -3.09
C PRO A 230 15.66 -7.96 -2.98
N GLN A 231 16.25 -8.55 -4.02
CA GLN A 231 17.68 -8.93 -4.06
C GLN A 231 18.62 -7.72 -4.25
N TYR A 232 18.37 -6.63 -3.53
CA TYR A 232 19.24 -5.47 -3.46
C TYR A 232 19.99 -5.45 -2.13
N ALA A 233 21.11 -4.71 -2.09
CA ALA A 233 21.77 -4.40 -0.83
C ALA A 233 20.82 -3.66 0.13
N PHE A 234 20.98 -3.87 1.44
CA PHE A 234 20.09 -3.33 2.47
C PHE A 234 19.86 -1.81 2.35
N HIS A 235 20.91 -1.04 2.06
CA HIS A 235 20.80 0.42 1.90
C HIS A 235 19.89 0.81 0.71
N THR A 236 19.93 0.05 -0.38
CA THR A 236 19.04 0.22 -1.54
C THR A 236 17.62 -0.20 -1.18
N GLN A 237 17.43 -1.31 -0.45
CA GLN A 237 16.10 -1.72 0.03
C GLN A 237 15.45 -0.62 0.87
N ARG A 238 16.18 -0.05 1.83
CA ARG A 238 15.73 1.10 2.63
C ARG A 238 15.37 2.29 1.75
N ASP A 239 16.22 2.61 0.77
CA ASP A 239 15.98 3.74 -0.11
C ASP A 239 14.74 3.52 -1.01
N ILE A 240 14.47 2.29 -1.44
CA ILE A 240 13.24 1.90 -2.17
C ILE A 240 12.00 2.14 -1.29
N VAL A 241 12.04 1.73 -0.02
CA VAL A 241 10.94 1.99 0.93
C VAL A 241 10.68 3.50 1.05
N ILE A 242 11.73 4.30 1.22
CA ILE A 242 11.59 5.76 1.31
C ILE A 242 10.99 6.33 0.01
N ALA A 243 11.48 5.91 -1.15
CA ALA A 243 10.98 6.39 -2.43
C ALA A 243 9.52 6.00 -2.68
N ALA A 244 9.12 4.78 -2.33
CA ALA A 244 7.74 4.32 -2.40
C ALA A 244 6.82 5.18 -1.51
N CYS A 245 7.23 5.49 -0.28
CA CYS A 245 6.48 6.39 0.60
C CYS A 245 6.37 7.82 0.02
N VAL A 246 7.45 8.34 -0.57
CA VAL A 246 7.45 9.66 -1.22
C VAL A 246 6.45 9.69 -2.37
N ILE A 247 6.50 8.71 -3.27
CA ILE A 247 5.60 8.65 -4.44
C ILE A 247 4.16 8.45 -3.97
N HIS A 248 3.93 7.57 -2.99
CA HIS A 248 2.60 7.39 -2.40
C HIS A 248 2.04 8.71 -1.85
N ASN A 249 2.84 9.43 -1.06
CA ASN A 249 2.42 10.70 -0.48
C ASN A 249 2.28 11.81 -1.52
N HIS A 250 3.05 11.76 -2.61
CA HIS A 250 2.85 12.64 -3.76
C HIS A 250 1.48 12.39 -4.39
N ILE A 251 1.14 11.13 -4.70
CA ILE A 251 -0.19 10.75 -5.23
C ILE A 251 -1.29 11.25 -4.29
N ARG A 252 -1.17 11.02 -2.98
CA ARG A 252 -2.17 11.44 -1.98
C ARG A 252 -2.37 12.95 -1.87
N ARG A 253 -1.37 13.76 -2.23
CA ARG A 253 -1.50 15.23 -2.24
C ARG A 253 -2.24 15.72 -3.48
N GLU A 254 -2.07 15.03 -4.60
CA GLU A 254 -2.61 15.43 -5.89
C GLU A 254 -4.00 14.85 -6.16
N GLU A 255 -4.23 13.60 -5.77
CA GLU A 255 -5.48 12.87 -5.99
C GLU A 255 -6.14 12.49 -4.65
N LYS A 256 -7.32 13.06 -4.40
CA LYS A 256 -8.09 12.75 -3.18
C LYS A 256 -8.83 11.43 -3.32
N ASN A 257 -9.27 11.09 -4.53
CA ASN A 257 -10.09 9.91 -4.84
C ASN A 257 -9.23 8.78 -5.42
N ASP A 258 -8.25 8.36 -4.63
CA ASP A 258 -7.32 7.31 -5.02
C ASP A 258 -8.00 5.94 -5.08
N TRP A 259 -7.99 5.32 -6.26
CA TRP A 259 -8.67 4.05 -6.55
C TRP A 259 -8.28 2.89 -5.62
N LEU A 260 -7.05 2.88 -5.09
CA LEU A 260 -6.62 1.81 -4.17
C LEU A 260 -7.31 1.91 -2.80
N PHE A 261 -7.63 3.12 -2.35
CA PHE A 261 -8.32 3.31 -1.06
C PHE A 261 -9.77 2.83 -1.14
N ASN A 262 -10.45 3.15 -2.24
CA ASN A 262 -11.84 2.74 -2.46
C ASN A 262 -11.99 1.22 -2.58
N SER A 263 -11.04 0.54 -3.23
CA SER A 263 -11.08 -0.92 -3.41
C SER A 263 -10.80 -1.71 -2.13
N ILE A 264 -9.98 -1.17 -1.22
CA ILE A 264 -9.58 -1.85 0.03
C ILE A 264 -10.58 -1.58 1.17
N GLU A 265 -11.39 -0.52 1.09
CA GLU A 265 -12.50 -0.30 2.03
C GLU A 265 -13.60 -1.39 1.93
N GLY A 266 -13.78 -2.01 0.75
CA GLY A 266 -14.73 -3.10 0.54
C GLY A 266 -14.20 -4.51 0.84
N GLY A 267 -12.88 -4.70 0.85
CA GLY A 267 -12.22 -5.99 1.07
C GLY A 267 -11.73 -6.15 2.50
N MET A 268 -12.50 -6.84 3.35
CA MET A 268 -11.95 -7.38 4.59
C MET A 268 -10.75 -8.25 4.25
N THR A 269 -9.57 -7.84 4.69
CA THR A 269 -8.38 -8.68 4.60
C THR A 269 -8.61 -9.84 5.55
N GLU A 270 -8.84 -11.03 5.00
CA GLU A 270 -8.74 -12.29 5.74
C GLU A 270 -7.32 -12.37 6.29
N GLU A 271 -7.20 -12.25 7.61
CA GLU A 271 -5.94 -12.40 8.31
C GLU A 271 -5.60 -13.90 8.33
N SER A 272 -4.69 -14.32 7.46
CA SER A 272 -4.00 -15.59 7.63
C SER A 272 -3.07 -15.47 8.83
N CYS A 273 -3.46 -16.06 9.97
CA CYS A 273 -2.55 -16.37 11.06
C CYS A 273 -1.45 -17.32 10.53
N GLY A 274 -0.22 -16.84 10.50
CA GLY A 274 0.95 -17.65 10.18
C GLY A 274 1.50 -18.33 11.43
N LEU A 275 1.18 -19.62 11.54
CA LEU A 275 1.95 -20.74 12.10
C LEU A 275 2.36 -20.71 13.59
N ASP A 276 1.98 -21.81 14.25
CA ASP A 276 2.36 -22.25 15.60
C ASP A 276 3.87 -22.14 15.87
N GLU A 277 4.22 -21.46 16.97
CA GLU A 277 5.39 -21.83 17.77
C GLU A 277 4.90 -22.31 19.13
N GLN A 278 5.35 -23.51 19.52
CA GLN A 278 5.04 -24.13 20.80
C GLN A 278 5.44 -23.23 21.98
N PRO A 279 4.69 -23.24 23.10
CA PRO A 279 5.06 -22.46 24.26
C PRO A 279 6.27 -23.10 24.94
N ASP A 280 7.41 -22.40 24.91
CA ASP A 280 8.57 -22.78 25.70
C ASP A 280 8.37 -22.38 27.18
N LEU A 281 8.77 -23.31 28.03
CA LEU A 281 8.70 -23.37 29.50
C LEU A 281 8.66 -22.03 30.27
N GLN A 282 7.68 -21.93 31.16
CA GLN A 282 7.46 -20.89 32.17
C GLN A 282 8.76 -20.41 32.85
N SER A 283 9.18 -19.19 32.51
CA SER A 283 10.11 -18.39 33.31
C SER A 283 9.29 -17.49 34.25
N PRO A 284 9.71 -17.24 35.51
CA PRO A 284 9.00 -16.32 36.39
C PRO A 284 8.96 -14.92 35.76
N PHE A 285 7.75 -14.34 35.70
CA PHE A 285 7.47 -13.00 35.16
C PHE A 285 8.56 -12.01 35.55
N SER A 286 9.30 -11.52 34.56
CA SER A 286 10.32 -10.49 34.75
C SER A 286 9.67 -9.24 35.37
N ILE A 287 10.38 -8.51 36.23
CA ILE A 287 9.90 -7.24 36.82
C ILE A 287 9.35 -6.30 35.73
N HIS A 288 9.99 -6.32 34.55
CA HIS A 288 9.57 -5.54 33.39
C HIS A 288 8.17 -5.91 32.85
N GLU A 289 7.80 -7.19 32.88
CA GLU A 289 6.52 -7.69 32.40
C GLU A 289 5.39 -7.38 33.40
N GLN A 290 5.68 -7.44 34.70
CA GLN A 290 4.74 -7.05 35.76
C GLN A 290 4.44 -5.54 35.71
N MET A 291 5.46 -4.71 35.49
CA MET A 291 5.29 -3.26 35.32
C MET A 291 4.44 -2.93 34.09
N ALA A 292 4.69 -3.59 32.96
CA ALA A 292 3.91 -3.40 31.73
C ALA A 292 2.46 -3.85 31.91
N SER A 293 2.24 -5.01 32.53
CA SER A 293 0.90 -5.53 32.83
C SER A 293 0.11 -4.59 33.73
N SER A 294 0.73 -4.10 34.81
CA SER A 294 0.10 -3.15 35.72
C SER A 294 -0.28 -1.84 35.02
N ARG A 295 0.59 -1.34 34.12
CA ARG A 295 0.30 -0.16 33.31
C ARG A 295 -0.85 -0.42 32.34
N ARG A 296 -0.86 -1.55 31.65
CA ARG A 296 -1.94 -1.96 30.73
C ARG A 296 -3.28 -2.06 31.46
N ASP A 297 -3.30 -2.70 32.62
CA ASP A 297 -4.50 -2.84 33.45
C ASP A 297 -5.02 -1.49 33.94
N SER A 298 -4.14 -0.57 34.34
CA SER A 298 -4.52 0.79 34.71
C SER A 298 -5.15 1.55 33.54
N ILE A 299 -4.58 1.45 32.34
CA ILE A 299 -5.13 2.06 31.12
C ILE A 299 -6.50 1.46 30.79
N ALA A 300 -6.61 0.13 30.78
CA ALA A 300 -7.85 -0.57 30.48
C ALA A 300 -8.97 -0.19 31.46
N ALA A 301 -8.66 -0.10 32.76
CA ALA A 301 -9.61 0.33 33.79
C ALA A 301 -10.05 1.79 33.59
N ALA A 302 -9.12 2.71 33.30
CA ALA A 302 -9.45 4.10 33.03
C ALA A 302 -10.35 4.25 31.78
N MET A 303 -10.03 3.53 30.71
CA MET A 303 -10.83 3.49 29.49
C MET A 303 -12.23 2.92 29.75
N TRP A 304 -12.33 1.87 30.55
CA TRP A 304 -13.61 1.27 30.92
C TRP A 304 -14.48 2.22 31.74
N ASN A 305 -13.88 2.93 32.69
CA ASN A 305 -14.61 3.94 33.48
C ASN A 305 -15.13 5.09 32.59
N ASP A 306 -14.31 5.61 31.66
CA ASP A 306 -14.76 6.63 30.70
C ASP A 306 -15.89 6.11 29.81
N PHE A 307 -15.78 4.86 29.34
CA PHE A 307 -16.80 4.21 28.53
C PHE A 307 -18.12 4.01 29.26
N MET A 308 -18.09 3.56 30.52
CA MET A 308 -19.29 3.42 31.35
C MET A 308 -19.95 4.77 31.67
N ASN A 309 -19.16 5.85 31.79
CA ASN A 309 -19.68 7.19 32.07
C ASN A 309 -20.29 7.89 30.85
N LYS A 310 -20.04 7.40 29.63
CA LYS A 310 -20.53 7.98 28.36
C LYS A 310 -21.11 6.91 27.42
N TRP A 311 -21.73 5.88 27.99
CA TRP A 311 -22.20 4.73 27.21
C TRP A 311 -23.33 5.11 26.25
N ASP A 312 -24.10 6.15 26.57
CA ASP A 312 -25.20 6.70 25.79
C ASP A 312 -24.75 7.47 24.53
N GLU A 313 -23.48 7.84 24.42
CA GLU A 313 -22.89 8.53 23.26
C GLU A 313 -22.23 7.57 22.24
N TRP A 314 -22.30 6.26 22.47
CA TRP A 314 -21.59 5.22 21.71
C TRP A 314 -22.46 4.44 20.71
#